data_AF-A0A158BYT7-F1
#
_entry.id   AF-A0A158BYT7-F1
#
_cell.length_a   1.000
_cell.length_b   1.000
_cell.length_c   1.000
_cell.angle_alpha   90.00
_cell.angle_beta   90.00
_cell.angle_gamma   90.00
#
_symmetry.space_group_name_H-M   'P 1'
#
loop_
_entity.id
_entity.type
_entity.pdbx_description
1 polymer ?
#
loop_
_entity_poly.entity_id
_entity_poly.type
_entity_poly.pdbx_seq_one_letter_code
_entity_poly.pdbx_strand_id
1 'polypeptide(L)'
;MSTNPRFDAAWKTWLDDNIRRGCTHQSLIDAMIANAFHPNTARSILARHIAGDDIGQDEEAAGDYLYGKPMLPPGRVLAASDRAAQKLFSCEEPVVALLCDVLSDEECDRLIEVGRECVQRSSVVDPDSGSEVLIEARKSEGAFVNGSTDALVATIDRRLAELVQQPVENGEDLHILRYGVGGEYRPHFDYFPEEQAGSKHHMQRGGQRVATLILYLNEVEQGGDTTFPDIGLTIHPRRGAALYFEYVNELGQTDPRTLHAGTPVERGEKWIATKWIRRGRFRAQA
;
A
#
# COMPACT_ATOMS: atom_id res chain seq x y z
N MET A 1 27.13 2.69 28.70
CA MET A 1 26.38 1.77 27.82
C MET A 1 25.04 2.44 27.59
N SER A 2 24.85 3.07 26.43
CA SER A 2 23.56 3.70 26.12
C SER A 2 22.60 2.58 25.77
N THR A 3 21.63 2.33 26.65
CA THR A 3 20.53 1.41 26.35
C THR A 3 19.71 2.03 25.22
N ASN A 4 19.51 1.32 24.11
CA ASN A 4 18.55 1.75 23.10
C ASN A 4 17.19 1.98 23.80
N PRO A 5 16.48 3.06 23.47
CA PRO A 5 15.17 3.31 24.06
C PRO A 5 14.22 2.18 23.64
N ARG A 6 13.43 1.71 24.61
CA ARG A 6 12.43 0.66 24.43
C ARG A 6 11.06 1.32 24.31
N PHE A 7 10.25 0.88 23.36
CA PHE A 7 8.86 1.33 23.26
C PHE A 7 8.04 0.72 24.38
N ASP A 8 7.41 1.55 25.21
CA ASP A 8 6.67 1.13 26.40
C ASP A 8 5.30 1.83 26.50
N ALA A 9 4.58 1.56 27.60
CA ALA A 9 3.26 2.13 27.84
C ALA A 9 3.27 3.67 27.95
N ALA A 10 4.39 4.27 28.37
CA ALA A 10 4.51 5.73 28.45
C ALA A 10 4.60 6.33 27.05
N TRP A 11 5.37 5.72 26.14
CA TRP A 11 5.42 6.12 24.74
C TRP A 11 4.08 5.93 24.02
N LYS A 12 3.36 4.83 24.28
CA LYS A 12 2.00 4.63 23.75
C LYS A 12 1.06 5.76 24.17
N THR A 13 1.02 6.08 25.47
CA THR A 13 0.20 7.17 26.00
C THR A 13 0.59 8.53 25.41
N TRP A 14 1.90 8.77 25.25
CA TRP A 14 2.41 10.00 24.66
C TRP A 14 2.00 10.15 23.18
N LEU A 15 2.04 9.07 22.40
CA LEU A 15 1.56 9.07 21.02
C LEU A 15 0.05 9.37 20.97
N ASP A 16 -0.75 8.67 21.78
CA ASP A 16 -2.20 8.89 21.86
C ASP A 16 -2.56 10.36 22.16
N ASP A 17 -1.86 10.98 23.12
CA ASP A 17 -2.08 12.37 23.51
C ASP A 17 -1.72 13.35 22.40
N ASN A 18 -0.59 13.15 21.72
CA ASN A 18 -0.10 14.10 20.72
C ASN A 18 -0.82 13.95 19.36
N ILE A 19 -1.26 12.74 19.01
CA ILE A 19 -2.18 12.52 17.88
C ILE A 19 -3.50 13.26 18.15
N ARG A 20 -4.05 13.16 19.36
CA ARG A 20 -5.26 13.92 19.75
C ARG A 20 -5.06 15.44 19.72
N ARG A 21 -3.83 15.93 19.89
CA ARG A 21 -3.47 17.35 19.78
C ARG A 21 -3.26 17.80 18.33
N GLY A 22 -3.33 16.90 17.35
CA GLY A 22 -3.12 17.21 15.94
C GLY A 22 -1.66 17.37 15.53
N CYS A 23 -0.72 16.79 16.29
CA CYS A 23 0.69 16.74 15.88
C CYS A 23 0.84 15.96 14.56
N THR A 24 1.72 16.44 13.68
CA THR A 24 1.97 15.77 12.39
C THR A 24 2.79 14.50 12.58
N HIS A 25 2.66 13.53 11.67
CA HIS A 25 3.47 12.30 11.71
C HIS A 25 4.96 12.59 11.82
N GLN A 26 5.45 13.50 10.97
CA GLN A 26 6.86 13.88 10.97
C GLN A 26 7.29 14.45 12.33
N SER A 27 6.48 15.30 12.98
CA SER A 27 6.82 15.85 14.29
C SER A 27 6.89 14.80 15.40
N LEU A 28 6.06 13.76 15.32
CA LEU A 28 6.07 12.63 16.26
C LEU A 28 7.32 11.77 16.04
N ILE A 29 7.65 11.47 14.79
CA ILE A 29 8.86 10.73 14.40
C ILE A 29 10.11 11.50 14.86
N ASP A 30 10.19 12.80 14.59
CA ASP A 30 11.32 13.66 14.98
C ASP A 30 11.51 13.67 16.50
N ALA A 31 10.43 13.70 17.28
CA ALA A 31 10.48 13.63 18.74
C ALA A 31 10.96 12.27 19.24
N MET A 32 10.54 11.16 18.62
CA MET A 32 11.07 9.83 18.95
C MET A 32 12.56 9.74 18.61
N ILE A 33 12.99 10.23 17.45
CA ILE A 33 14.41 10.28 17.05
C ILE A 33 15.23 11.12 18.02
N ALA A 34 14.71 12.28 18.46
CA ALA A 34 15.35 13.11 19.47
C ALA A 34 15.51 12.39 20.82
N ASN A 35 14.73 11.34 21.07
CA ASN A 35 14.84 10.45 22.23
C ASN A 35 15.57 9.13 21.90
N ALA A 36 16.42 9.14 20.87
CA ALA A 36 17.30 8.05 20.45
C ALA A 36 16.63 6.83 19.82
N PHE A 37 15.35 6.90 19.42
CA PHE A 37 14.78 5.85 18.58
C PHE A 37 15.43 5.89 17.19
N HIS A 38 15.70 4.72 16.64
CA HIS A 38 16.13 4.64 15.24
C HIS A 38 15.01 5.16 14.32
N PRO A 39 15.31 5.95 13.26
CA PRO A 39 14.27 6.54 12.41
C PRO A 39 13.28 5.52 11.83
N ASN A 40 13.75 4.33 11.43
CA ASN A 40 12.89 3.29 10.87
C ASN A 40 11.98 2.66 11.93
N THR A 41 12.50 2.45 13.13
CA THR A 41 11.71 1.97 14.27
C THR A 41 10.66 3.00 14.67
N ALA A 42 11.01 4.29 14.74
CA ALA A 42 10.04 5.34 15.05
C ALA A 42 8.88 5.38 14.03
N ARG A 43 9.19 5.27 12.72
CA ARG A 43 8.17 5.19 11.66
C ARG A 43 7.29 3.96 11.79
N SER A 44 7.89 2.78 11.97
CA SER A 44 7.17 1.51 12.13
C SER A 44 6.23 1.54 13.33
N ILE A 45 6.73 1.98 14.49
CA ILE A 45 5.92 2.13 15.71
C ILE A 45 4.73 3.06 15.46
N LEU A 46 4.99 4.26 14.92
CA LEU A 46 3.92 5.24 14.71
C LEU A 46 2.87 4.72 13.73
N ALA A 47 3.31 4.12 12.62
CA ALA A 47 2.42 3.51 11.62
C ALA A 47 1.49 2.47 12.23
N ARG A 48 2.07 1.50 12.96
CA ARG A 48 1.32 0.42 13.62
C ARG A 48 0.37 0.95 14.69
N HIS A 49 0.79 1.97 15.43
CA HIS A 49 -0.03 2.59 16.46
C HIS A 49 -1.28 3.25 15.86
N ILE A 50 -1.12 3.94 14.73
CA ILE A 50 -2.23 4.58 14.01
C ILE A 50 -3.14 3.56 13.34
N ALA A 51 -2.58 2.46 12.82
CA ALA A 51 -3.35 1.34 12.28
C ALA A 51 -4.20 0.63 13.37
N GLY A 52 -3.82 0.77 14.64
CA GLY A 52 -4.48 0.12 15.78
C GLY A 52 -3.90 -1.25 16.10
N ASP A 53 -2.72 -1.58 15.56
CA ASP A 53 -2.04 -2.84 15.83
C ASP A 53 -1.47 -2.87 17.25
N ASP A 54 -1.37 -4.06 17.84
CA ASP A 54 -0.61 -4.22 19.08
C ASP A 54 0.90 -4.12 18.79
N ILE A 55 1.57 -3.24 19.52
CA ILE A 55 3.01 -3.02 19.41
C ILE A 55 3.64 -3.67 20.63
N GLY A 56 4.36 -4.76 20.39
CA GLY A 56 5.08 -5.47 21.43
C GLY A 56 6.03 -4.54 22.18
N GLN A 57 6.27 -4.85 23.46
CA GLN A 57 7.14 -4.03 24.30
C GLN A 57 8.63 -4.09 23.88
N ASP A 58 9.00 -4.95 22.94
CA ASP A 58 10.40 -5.22 22.52
C ASP A 58 10.55 -5.13 20.99
N GLU A 59 10.16 -4.00 20.36
CA GLU A 59 10.62 -3.74 18.99
C GLU A 59 12.11 -3.39 19.03
N GLU A 60 12.95 -4.31 18.52
CA GLU A 60 14.36 -4.04 18.30
C GLU A 60 14.55 -2.96 17.23
N ALA A 61 15.65 -2.22 17.32
CA ALA A 61 15.97 -1.21 16.35
C ALA A 61 16.24 -1.85 14.98
N ALA A 62 15.28 -1.75 14.06
CA ALA A 62 15.49 -2.12 12.67
C ALA A 62 16.55 -1.18 12.09
N GLY A 63 17.62 -1.76 11.52
CA GLY A 63 18.67 -0.98 10.87
C GLY A 63 18.16 -0.14 9.70
N ASP A 64 19.05 0.65 9.09
CA ASP A 64 18.71 1.41 7.91
C ASP A 64 18.28 0.49 6.75
N TYR A 65 17.25 0.92 6.02
CA TYR A 65 16.84 0.28 4.79
C TYR A 65 17.88 0.61 3.73
N LEU A 66 18.46 -0.42 3.12
CA LEU A 66 19.46 -0.24 2.08
C LEU A 66 18.78 -0.21 0.71
N TYR A 67 18.76 0.98 0.10
CA TYR A 67 18.28 1.14 -1.27
C TYR A 67 19.24 0.44 -2.25
N GLY A 68 18.65 -0.41 -3.08
CA GLY A 68 19.34 -1.12 -4.14
C GLY A 68 18.89 -0.66 -5.51
N LYS A 69 19.08 -1.52 -6.52
CA LYS A 69 18.51 -1.28 -7.85
C LYS A 69 16.97 -1.43 -7.79
N PRO A 70 16.19 -0.43 -8.21
CA PRO A 70 14.74 -0.55 -8.26
C PRO A 70 14.28 -1.70 -9.16
N MET A 71 13.18 -2.37 -8.78
CA MET A 71 12.47 -3.31 -9.66
C MET A 71 11.82 -2.58 -10.83
N LEU A 72 11.28 -1.38 -10.59
CA LEU A 72 10.68 -0.57 -11.64
C LEU A 72 11.69 -0.30 -12.77
N PRO A 73 11.37 -0.62 -14.03
CA PRO A 73 12.31 -0.41 -15.12
C PRO A 73 12.71 1.06 -15.29
N PRO A 74 13.96 1.32 -15.72
CA PRO A 74 14.42 2.66 -16.02
C PRO A 74 13.73 3.20 -17.28
N GLY A 75 13.83 4.51 -17.50
CA GLY A 75 13.26 5.18 -18.66
C GLY A 75 11.93 5.89 -18.37
N ARG A 76 11.56 6.75 -19.32
CA ARG A 76 10.37 7.63 -19.23
C ARG A 76 9.09 6.97 -19.73
N VAL A 77 9.21 5.94 -20.56
CA VAL A 77 8.09 5.20 -21.14
C VAL A 77 8.33 3.73 -20.89
N LEU A 78 7.34 3.08 -20.27
CA LEU A 78 7.31 1.65 -20.02
C LEU A 78 6.41 1.02 -21.07
N ALA A 79 6.89 0.00 -21.78
CA ALA A 79 6.17 -0.63 -22.86
C ALA A 79 5.64 -2.00 -22.43
N ALA A 80 4.34 -2.19 -22.60
CA ALA A 80 3.70 -3.48 -22.72
C ALA A 80 3.39 -3.75 -24.21
N SER A 81 3.06 -4.98 -24.51
CA SER A 81 2.72 -5.46 -25.84
C SER A 81 1.46 -4.83 -26.44
N ASP A 82 0.53 -4.37 -25.61
CA ASP A 82 -0.73 -3.75 -26.02
C ASP A 82 -0.76 -2.23 -25.76
N ARG A 83 0.14 -1.70 -24.93
CA ARG A 83 0.12 -0.30 -24.51
C ARG A 83 1.49 0.19 -24.02
N ALA A 84 1.72 1.49 -24.13
CA ALA A 84 2.85 2.15 -23.47
C ALA A 84 2.33 3.10 -22.38
N ALA A 85 2.95 3.06 -21.20
CA ALA A 85 2.66 3.96 -20.10
C ALA A 85 3.81 4.96 -19.90
N GLN A 86 3.48 6.23 -19.71
CA GLN A 86 4.49 7.26 -19.48
C GLN A 86 4.67 7.51 -17.97
N LYS A 87 5.92 7.54 -17.53
CA LYS A 87 6.32 7.91 -16.18
C LYS A 87 6.30 9.43 -16.05
N LEU A 88 5.28 9.97 -15.38
CA LEU A 88 5.14 11.40 -15.13
C LEU A 88 6.07 11.88 -14.01
N PHE A 89 6.29 11.03 -13.03
CA PHE A 89 7.20 11.27 -11.91
C PHE A 89 7.84 9.96 -11.45
N SER A 90 9.06 10.03 -10.93
CA SER A 90 9.63 8.98 -10.08
C SER A 90 10.57 9.53 -9.01
N CYS A 91 10.55 8.90 -7.86
CA CYS A 91 11.53 9.01 -6.78
C CYS A 91 12.28 7.68 -6.66
N GLU A 92 13.55 7.73 -6.24
CA GLU A 92 14.36 6.54 -5.99
C GLU A 92 14.37 6.14 -4.51
N GLU A 93 14.13 7.09 -3.59
CA GLU A 93 14.18 6.85 -2.14
C GLU A 93 13.07 7.60 -1.38
N PRO A 94 11.91 6.95 -1.12
CA PRO A 94 11.55 5.60 -1.53
C PRO A 94 11.27 5.50 -3.03
N VAL A 95 11.32 4.28 -3.58
CA VAL A 95 10.96 4.05 -4.98
C VAL A 95 9.44 4.22 -5.16
N VAL A 96 9.05 5.32 -5.78
CA VAL A 96 7.66 5.68 -6.07
C VAL A 96 7.60 6.26 -7.46
N ALA A 97 6.60 5.91 -8.27
CA ALA A 97 6.40 6.49 -9.59
C ALA A 97 4.92 6.66 -9.93
N LEU A 98 4.60 7.71 -10.68
CA LEU A 98 3.28 7.89 -11.26
C LEU A 98 3.34 7.59 -12.76
N LEU A 99 2.55 6.61 -13.19
CA LEU A 99 2.44 6.17 -14.57
C LEU A 99 1.10 6.66 -15.13
N CYS A 100 1.09 7.33 -16.28
CA CYS A 100 -0.14 7.65 -17.02
C CYS A 100 -0.31 6.71 -18.21
N ASP A 101 -1.52 6.71 -18.77
CA ASP A 101 -1.93 5.90 -19.92
C ASP A 101 -1.79 4.39 -19.68
N VAL A 102 -1.96 3.95 -18.41
CA VAL A 102 -1.94 2.53 -18.04
C VAL A 102 -3.25 1.85 -18.42
N LEU A 103 -4.37 2.55 -18.22
CA LEU A 103 -5.72 2.12 -18.61
C LEU A 103 -6.35 3.14 -19.58
N SER A 104 -7.26 2.68 -20.43
CA SER A 104 -8.12 3.57 -21.21
C SER A 104 -9.35 3.95 -20.40
N ASP A 105 -10.06 4.98 -20.87
CA ASP A 105 -11.32 5.35 -20.25
C ASP A 105 -12.32 4.19 -20.30
N GLU A 106 -12.39 3.44 -21.40
CA GLU A 106 -13.29 2.29 -21.52
C GLU A 106 -12.93 1.15 -20.56
N GLU A 107 -11.63 0.90 -20.35
CA GLU A 107 -11.17 -0.10 -19.38
C GLU A 107 -11.49 0.32 -17.95
N CYS A 108 -11.34 1.61 -17.63
CA CYS A 108 -11.75 2.17 -16.36
C CYS A 108 -13.25 2.01 -16.11
N ASP A 109 -14.10 2.34 -17.09
CA ASP A 109 -15.55 2.17 -16.96
C ASP A 109 -15.93 0.70 -16.77
N ARG A 110 -15.31 -0.20 -17.55
CA ARG A 110 -15.58 -1.63 -17.45
C ARG A 110 -15.19 -2.22 -16.09
N LEU A 111 -14.05 -1.80 -15.53
CA LEU A 111 -13.67 -2.22 -14.17
C LEU A 111 -14.63 -1.67 -13.11
N ILE A 112 -15.12 -0.44 -13.27
CA ILE A 112 -16.14 0.13 -12.36
C ILE A 112 -17.45 -0.66 -12.46
N GLU A 113 -17.88 -1.05 -13.66
CA GLU A 113 -19.06 -1.89 -13.85
C GLU A 113 -18.92 -3.25 -13.15
N VAL A 114 -17.80 -3.94 -13.38
CA VAL A 114 -17.50 -5.21 -12.69
C VAL A 114 -17.52 -5.00 -11.18
N GLY A 115 -16.89 -3.93 -10.70
CA GLY A 115 -16.88 -3.56 -9.29
C GLY A 115 -18.29 -3.37 -8.73
N ARG A 116 -19.17 -2.65 -9.42
CA ARG A 116 -20.57 -2.44 -8.97
C ARG A 116 -21.37 -3.73 -8.80
N GLU A 117 -21.01 -4.80 -9.51
CA GLU A 117 -21.67 -6.09 -9.41
C GLU A 117 -21.16 -6.95 -8.24
N CYS A 118 -19.89 -6.76 -7.85
CA CYS A 118 -19.21 -7.69 -6.93
C CYS A 118 -18.67 -7.08 -5.63
N VAL A 119 -18.45 -5.76 -5.54
CA VAL A 119 -17.89 -5.16 -4.31
C VAL A 119 -18.86 -5.31 -3.15
N GLN A 120 -18.34 -5.76 -2.02
CA GLN A 120 -19.05 -5.85 -0.76
C GLN A 120 -18.26 -5.08 0.30
N ARG A 121 -18.89 -4.72 1.43
CA ARG A 121 -18.18 -4.03 2.52
C ARG A 121 -16.92 -4.82 2.90
N SER A 122 -15.77 -4.15 2.85
CA SER A 122 -14.48 -4.80 3.06
C SER A 122 -14.30 -5.23 4.52
N SER A 123 -13.90 -6.48 4.71
CA SER A 123 -13.24 -6.97 5.92
C SER A 123 -11.74 -6.60 5.88
N VAL A 124 -11.10 -6.58 7.04
CA VAL A 124 -9.64 -6.51 7.21
C VAL A 124 -9.19 -7.80 7.89
N VAL A 125 -7.97 -8.26 7.62
CA VAL A 125 -7.50 -9.49 8.23
C VAL A 125 -7.01 -9.19 9.65
N ASP A 126 -7.52 -9.92 10.61
CA ASP A 126 -7.12 -9.89 12.01
C ASP A 126 -5.65 -10.32 12.14
N PRO A 127 -4.78 -9.47 12.71
CA PRO A 127 -3.34 -9.73 12.77
C PRO A 127 -2.97 -10.94 13.65
N ASP A 128 -3.83 -11.32 14.61
CA ASP A 128 -3.59 -12.42 15.54
C ASP A 128 -4.05 -13.77 14.99
N SER A 129 -5.22 -13.81 14.36
CA SER A 129 -5.88 -15.04 13.90
C SER A 129 -5.76 -15.28 12.39
N GLY A 130 -5.38 -14.27 11.60
CA GLY A 130 -5.38 -14.34 10.14
C GLY A 130 -6.79 -14.44 9.52
N SER A 131 -7.85 -14.15 10.31
CA SER A 131 -9.24 -14.25 9.89
C SER A 131 -9.78 -12.90 9.41
N GLU A 132 -10.75 -12.89 8.49
CA GLU A 132 -11.38 -11.64 8.02
C GLU A 132 -12.32 -11.05 9.09
N VAL A 133 -11.98 -9.88 9.63
CA VAL A 133 -12.75 -9.11 10.61
C VAL A 133 -13.17 -7.77 9.99
N LEU A 134 -14.45 -7.41 10.11
CA LEU A 134 -14.92 -6.06 9.78
C LEU A 134 -14.38 -5.07 10.84
N ILE A 135 -13.31 -4.33 10.54
CA ILE A 135 -12.81 -3.26 11.42
C ILE A 135 -13.15 -1.89 10.81
N GLU A 136 -13.50 -0.93 11.67
CA GLU A 136 -13.78 0.47 11.30
C GLU A 136 -12.61 1.21 10.61
N ALA A 137 -11.41 0.62 10.61
CA ALA A 137 -10.20 1.19 10.01
C ALA A 137 -10.29 1.33 8.48
N ARG A 138 -11.22 0.61 7.83
CA ARG A 138 -11.46 0.67 6.38
C ARG A 138 -12.95 0.88 6.10
N LYS A 139 -13.31 2.07 5.61
CA LYS A 139 -14.68 2.39 5.15
C LYS A 139 -14.78 2.27 3.63
N SER A 140 -14.50 1.09 3.10
CA SER A 140 -14.59 0.80 1.66
C SER A 140 -15.43 -0.43 1.38
N GLU A 141 -15.83 -0.55 0.12
CA GLU A 141 -16.33 -1.78 -0.48
C GLU A 141 -15.21 -2.34 -1.36
N GLY A 142 -15.07 -3.67 -1.45
CA GLY A 142 -14.05 -4.28 -2.28
C GLY A 142 -14.38 -5.71 -2.72
N ALA A 143 -13.73 -6.14 -3.79
CA ALA A 143 -13.81 -7.50 -4.31
C ALA A 143 -12.54 -7.86 -5.08
N PHE A 144 -12.14 -9.12 -5.00
CA PHE A 144 -11.09 -9.68 -5.83
C PHE A 144 -11.69 -10.20 -7.14
N VAL A 145 -11.09 -9.81 -8.25
CA VAL A 145 -11.46 -10.26 -9.60
C VAL A 145 -10.25 -10.94 -10.23
N ASN A 146 -10.46 -12.14 -10.73
CA ASN A 146 -9.41 -12.98 -11.27
C ASN A 146 -9.42 -12.95 -12.80
N GLY A 147 -8.24 -12.86 -13.44
CA GLY A 147 -8.13 -12.90 -14.91
C GLY A 147 -8.65 -14.20 -15.55
N SER A 148 -8.75 -15.29 -14.79
CA SER A 148 -9.37 -16.54 -15.27
C SER A 148 -10.89 -16.43 -15.45
N THR A 149 -11.54 -15.46 -14.81
CA THR A 149 -12.99 -15.25 -14.90
C THR A 149 -13.38 -13.99 -15.68
N ASP A 150 -12.46 -13.04 -15.88
CA ASP A 150 -12.69 -11.86 -16.71
C ASP A 150 -11.51 -11.58 -17.67
N ALA A 151 -11.79 -11.54 -18.97
CA ALA A 151 -10.77 -11.39 -20.02
C ALA A 151 -10.11 -10.00 -20.06
N LEU A 152 -10.82 -8.95 -19.63
CA LEU A 152 -10.22 -7.63 -19.49
C LEU A 152 -9.21 -7.65 -18.34
N VAL A 153 -9.57 -8.25 -17.19
CA VAL A 153 -8.66 -8.39 -16.05
C VAL A 153 -7.40 -9.19 -16.43
N ALA A 154 -7.53 -10.28 -17.21
CA ALA A 154 -6.37 -11.01 -17.73
C ALA A 154 -5.46 -10.14 -18.60
N THR A 155 -6.05 -9.26 -19.43
CA THR A 155 -5.30 -8.33 -20.29
C THR A 155 -4.56 -7.31 -19.45
N ILE A 156 -5.23 -6.71 -18.46
CA ILE A 156 -4.65 -5.74 -17.54
C ILE A 156 -3.53 -6.39 -16.72
N ASP A 157 -3.75 -7.58 -16.15
CA ASP A 157 -2.75 -8.30 -15.37
C ASP A 157 -1.45 -8.52 -16.13
N ARG A 158 -1.57 -8.97 -17.39
CA ARG A 158 -0.42 -9.16 -18.28
C ARG A 158 0.25 -7.82 -18.62
N ARG A 159 -0.53 -6.77 -18.90
CA ARG A 159 0.00 -5.42 -19.14
C ARG A 159 0.80 -4.91 -17.95
N LEU A 160 0.25 -4.97 -16.74
CA LEU A 160 0.94 -4.50 -15.53
C LEU A 160 2.24 -5.29 -15.31
N ALA A 161 2.20 -6.61 -15.47
CA ALA A 161 3.36 -7.49 -15.37
C ALA A 161 4.47 -7.10 -16.38
N GLU A 162 4.11 -6.83 -17.64
CA GLU A 162 5.03 -6.36 -18.68
C GLU A 162 5.62 -4.98 -18.34
N LEU A 163 4.79 -4.03 -17.89
CA LEU A 163 5.23 -2.66 -17.53
C LEU A 163 6.26 -2.65 -16.40
N VAL A 164 6.09 -3.49 -15.38
CA VAL A 164 7.02 -3.58 -14.24
C VAL A 164 8.06 -4.71 -14.36
N GLN A 165 8.06 -5.42 -15.49
CA GLN A 165 8.95 -6.55 -15.78
C GLN A 165 8.95 -7.63 -14.70
N GLN A 166 7.77 -7.99 -14.20
CA GLN A 166 7.59 -9.09 -13.25
C GLN A 166 6.77 -10.22 -13.89
N PRO A 167 6.95 -11.49 -13.48
CA PRO A 167 6.09 -12.58 -13.92
C PRO A 167 4.63 -12.28 -13.55
N VAL A 168 3.69 -12.53 -14.46
CA VAL A 168 2.25 -12.30 -14.22
C VAL A 168 1.74 -13.13 -13.04
N GLU A 169 2.33 -14.30 -12.82
CA GLU A 169 1.98 -15.22 -11.73
C GLU A 169 2.47 -14.73 -10.36
N ASN A 170 3.29 -13.67 -10.30
CA ASN A 170 3.62 -13.02 -9.04
C ASN A 170 2.53 -12.03 -8.61
N GLY A 171 1.60 -11.66 -9.49
CA GLY A 171 0.49 -10.79 -9.16
C GLY A 171 -0.60 -11.50 -8.35
N GLU A 172 -1.07 -10.86 -7.28
CA GLU A 172 -2.35 -11.22 -6.66
C GLU A 172 -3.53 -10.92 -7.59
N ASP A 173 -4.70 -11.48 -7.29
CA ASP A 173 -5.94 -11.13 -8.00
C ASP A 173 -6.21 -9.62 -7.90
N LEU A 174 -6.80 -9.04 -8.95
CA LEU A 174 -7.02 -7.60 -9.02
C LEU A 174 -8.09 -7.22 -7.98
N HIS A 175 -7.73 -6.39 -7.02
CA HIS A 175 -8.65 -5.97 -5.97
C HIS A 175 -9.30 -4.66 -6.39
N ILE A 176 -10.59 -4.67 -6.70
CA ILE A 176 -11.35 -3.46 -7.01
C ILE A 176 -11.93 -2.91 -5.71
N LEU A 177 -11.79 -1.62 -5.48
CA LEU A 177 -12.28 -0.94 -4.29
C LEU A 177 -13.12 0.29 -4.65
N ARG A 178 -14.13 0.55 -3.82
CA ARG A 178 -14.94 1.77 -3.85
C ARG A 178 -14.93 2.46 -2.49
N TYR A 179 -14.76 3.78 -2.53
CA TYR A 179 -14.92 4.66 -1.38
C TYR A 179 -16.00 5.71 -1.69
N GLY A 180 -17.08 5.71 -0.92
CA GLY A 180 -18.04 6.81 -0.90
C GLY A 180 -17.54 7.98 -0.04
N VAL A 181 -18.35 9.03 0.11
CA VAL A 181 -18.04 10.17 0.97
C VAL A 181 -17.73 9.72 2.40
N GLY A 182 -16.63 10.23 2.96
CA GLY A 182 -16.07 9.83 4.26
C GLY A 182 -15.36 8.47 4.27
N GLY A 183 -15.37 7.76 3.15
CA GLY A 183 -14.57 6.54 2.95
C GLY A 183 -13.09 6.89 2.90
N GLU A 184 -12.31 6.19 3.72
CA GLU A 184 -10.87 6.36 3.85
C GLU A 184 -10.18 5.01 4.02
N TYR A 185 -8.86 5.03 3.92
CA TYR A 185 -8.02 3.93 4.36
C TYR A 185 -6.86 4.47 5.18
N ARG A 186 -6.80 4.08 6.46
CA ARG A 186 -5.82 4.60 7.41
C ARG A 186 -4.38 4.26 6.97
N PRO A 187 -3.38 5.02 7.47
CA PRO A 187 -1.98 4.73 7.23
C PRO A 187 -1.64 3.26 7.52
N HIS A 188 -1.06 2.58 6.53
CA HIS A 188 -0.69 1.17 6.61
C HIS A 188 0.46 0.84 5.65
N PHE A 189 1.01 -0.34 5.83
CA PHE A 189 1.96 -0.95 4.90
C PHE A 189 1.27 -2.04 4.08
N ASP A 190 1.68 -2.21 2.83
CA ASP A 190 1.19 -3.32 2.01
C ASP A 190 1.95 -4.62 2.24
N TYR A 191 3.19 -4.55 2.75
CA TYR A 191 3.94 -5.74 3.16
C TYR A 191 3.40 -6.33 4.45
N PHE A 192 3.64 -7.63 4.65
CA PHE A 192 3.30 -8.35 5.87
C PHE A 192 4.42 -8.23 6.91
N PRO A 193 4.22 -7.60 8.08
CA PRO A 193 5.27 -7.46 9.09
C PRO A 193 5.70 -8.83 9.65
N GLU A 194 7.01 -9.15 9.63
CA GLU A 194 7.50 -10.50 10.01
C GLU A 194 7.17 -10.89 11.46
N GLU A 195 7.06 -9.90 12.34
CA GLU A 195 6.77 -10.07 13.77
C GLU A 195 5.31 -10.46 14.06
N GLN A 196 4.39 -10.28 13.12
CA GLN A 196 2.99 -10.64 13.32
C GLN A 196 2.77 -12.12 13.03
N ALA A 197 2.11 -12.84 13.96
CA ALA A 197 1.85 -14.27 13.82
C ALA A 197 1.07 -14.60 12.53
N GLY A 198 0.08 -13.76 12.17
CA GLY A 198 -0.70 -13.89 10.94
C GLY A 198 0.12 -13.74 9.65
N SER A 199 1.24 -12.99 9.66
CA SER A 199 2.08 -12.78 8.47
C SER A 199 2.65 -14.07 7.91
N LYS A 200 3.01 -15.03 8.78
CA LYS A 200 3.52 -16.34 8.34
C LYS A 200 2.50 -17.10 7.51
N HIS A 201 1.22 -16.98 7.80
CA HIS A 201 0.15 -17.60 7.01
C HIS A 201 0.04 -16.94 5.62
N HIS A 202 0.04 -15.61 5.55
CA HIS A 202 -0.05 -14.88 4.27
C HIS A 202 1.17 -15.08 3.37
N MET A 203 2.37 -15.21 3.95
CA MET A 203 3.59 -15.42 3.18
C MET A 203 3.73 -16.83 2.59
N GLN A 204 2.92 -17.81 3.02
CA GLN A 204 2.90 -19.14 2.39
C GLN A 204 2.48 -19.08 0.91
N ARG A 205 1.78 -18.03 0.50
CA ARG A 205 1.24 -17.85 -0.86
C ARG A 205 2.04 -16.78 -1.60
N GLY A 206 3.09 -17.19 -2.29
CA GLY A 206 3.93 -16.28 -3.08
C GLY A 206 4.96 -15.47 -2.28
N GLY A 207 5.07 -15.68 -0.96
CA GLY A 207 6.00 -14.92 -0.11
C GLY A 207 5.50 -13.52 0.20
N GLN A 208 6.45 -12.65 0.55
CA GLN A 208 6.21 -11.24 0.86
C GLN A 208 5.67 -10.48 -0.37
N ARG A 209 4.83 -9.46 -0.15
CA ARG A 209 4.53 -8.46 -1.18
C ARG A 209 5.74 -7.54 -1.35
N VAL A 210 6.10 -7.22 -2.58
CA VAL A 210 7.33 -6.47 -2.88
C VAL A 210 7.05 -5.12 -3.54
N ALA A 211 5.91 -5.00 -4.22
CA ALA A 211 5.50 -3.80 -4.91
C ALA A 211 3.97 -3.72 -5.03
N THR A 212 3.48 -2.52 -5.30
CA THR A 212 2.04 -2.24 -5.44
C THR A 212 1.80 -1.29 -6.59
N LEU A 213 0.73 -1.57 -7.35
CA LEU A 213 0.15 -0.66 -8.32
C LEU A 213 -1.27 -0.30 -7.87
N ILE A 214 -1.53 0.98 -7.64
CA ILE A 214 -2.87 1.52 -7.41
C ILE A 214 -3.32 2.19 -8.71
N LEU A 215 -4.30 1.58 -9.38
CA LEU A 215 -4.93 2.07 -10.59
C LEU A 215 -6.08 3.00 -10.21
N TYR A 216 -6.08 4.24 -10.69
CA TYR A 216 -7.17 5.17 -10.49
C TYR A 216 -8.20 5.02 -11.61
N LEU A 217 -9.41 4.56 -11.27
CA LEU A 217 -10.45 4.24 -12.25
C LEU A 217 -11.34 5.46 -12.56
N ASN A 218 -11.36 6.45 -11.69
CA ASN A 218 -12.02 7.73 -11.91
C ASN A 218 -11.26 8.87 -11.25
N GLU A 219 -11.62 10.10 -11.64
CA GLU A 219 -11.23 11.30 -10.92
C GLU A 219 -12.21 11.52 -9.75
N VAL A 220 -11.68 11.96 -8.62
CA VAL A 220 -12.46 12.27 -7.42
C VAL A 220 -12.68 13.77 -7.36
N GLU A 221 -13.90 14.21 -7.06
CA GLU A 221 -14.24 15.64 -7.08
C GLU A 221 -13.51 16.41 -5.96
N GLN A 222 -13.43 15.84 -4.76
CA GLN A 222 -12.66 16.39 -3.65
C GLN A 222 -12.24 15.29 -2.66
N GLY A 223 -11.00 15.36 -2.15
CA GLY A 223 -10.43 14.35 -1.26
C GLY A 223 -10.09 13.05 -1.99
N GLY A 224 -9.94 11.95 -1.26
CA GLY A 224 -9.65 10.65 -1.86
C GLY A 224 -8.21 10.49 -2.37
N ASP A 225 -7.29 11.37 -1.98
CA ASP A 225 -5.88 11.29 -2.34
C ASP A 225 -5.19 10.06 -1.74
N THR A 226 -4.13 9.60 -2.41
CA THR A 226 -3.19 8.63 -1.83
C THR A 226 -1.99 9.40 -1.27
N THR A 227 -1.73 9.31 0.03
CA THR A 227 -0.68 10.08 0.71
C THR A 227 0.39 9.17 1.29
N PHE A 228 1.65 9.58 1.21
CA PHE A 228 2.77 9.01 1.96
C PHE A 228 3.21 10.02 3.04
N PRO A 229 2.64 9.95 4.26
CA PRO A 229 2.80 11.01 5.26
C PRO A 229 4.24 11.24 5.67
N ASP A 230 5.05 10.18 5.75
CA ASP A 230 6.43 10.23 6.25
C ASP A 230 7.42 10.88 5.26
N ILE A 231 6.98 11.12 4.02
CA ILE A 231 7.77 11.79 2.98
C ILE A 231 7.05 13.02 2.39
N GLY A 232 5.89 13.40 2.95
CA GLY A 232 5.13 14.56 2.51
C GLY A 232 4.62 14.47 1.05
N LEU A 233 4.43 13.26 0.52
CA LEU A 233 3.97 13.05 -0.86
C LEU A 233 2.45 12.84 -0.88
N THR A 234 1.77 13.53 -1.78
CA THR A 234 0.34 13.36 -2.05
C THR A 234 0.11 13.12 -3.53
N ILE A 235 -0.66 12.08 -3.85
CA ILE A 235 -1.01 11.69 -5.21
C ILE A 235 -2.51 11.87 -5.40
N HIS A 236 -2.87 12.81 -6.26
CA HIS A 236 -4.25 13.06 -6.64
C HIS A 236 -4.73 12.01 -7.64
N PRO A 237 -5.92 11.39 -7.44
CA PRO A 237 -6.45 10.39 -8.36
C PRO A 237 -6.64 10.96 -9.76
N ARG A 238 -5.95 10.38 -10.74
CA ARG A 238 -6.12 10.70 -12.15
C ARG A 238 -6.57 9.46 -12.88
N ARG A 239 -7.78 9.49 -13.44
CA ARG A 239 -8.33 8.37 -14.24
C ARG A 239 -7.31 7.87 -15.27
N GLY A 240 -7.16 6.54 -15.34
CA GLY A 240 -6.26 5.86 -16.25
C GLY A 240 -4.79 5.79 -15.79
N ALA A 241 -4.43 6.52 -14.74
CA ALA A 241 -3.09 6.50 -14.17
C ALA A 241 -2.93 5.37 -13.12
N ALA A 242 -1.69 4.96 -12.92
CA ALA A 242 -1.29 4.03 -11.87
C ALA A 242 -0.19 4.65 -11.00
N LEU A 243 -0.37 4.62 -9.69
CA LEU A 243 0.71 4.84 -8.73
C LEU A 243 1.44 3.53 -8.49
N TYR A 244 2.75 3.52 -8.75
CA TYR A 244 3.65 2.42 -8.44
C TYR A 244 4.50 2.76 -7.22
N PHE A 245 4.71 1.81 -6.33
CA PHE A 245 5.75 1.88 -5.31
C PHE A 245 6.21 0.47 -4.92
N GLU A 246 7.48 0.35 -4.53
CA GLU A 246 8.10 -0.90 -4.09
C GLU A 246 8.79 -0.69 -2.74
N TYR A 247 8.87 -1.76 -1.97
CA TYR A 247 9.20 -1.68 -0.54
C TYR A 247 9.99 -2.88 -0.03
N VAL A 248 10.55 -3.72 -0.91
CA VAL A 248 11.41 -4.83 -0.49
C VAL A 248 12.70 -4.82 -1.29
N ASN A 249 13.85 -4.78 -0.61
CA ASN A 249 15.15 -4.86 -1.27
C ASN A 249 15.63 -6.31 -1.43
N GLU A 250 16.79 -6.48 -2.07
CA GLU A 250 17.40 -7.80 -2.30
C GLU A 250 17.74 -8.56 -1.01
N LEU A 251 17.95 -7.83 0.10
CA LEU A 251 18.21 -8.38 1.43
C LEU A 251 16.93 -8.83 2.16
N GLY A 252 15.75 -8.56 1.59
CA GLY A 252 14.46 -8.85 2.21
C GLY A 252 14.02 -7.81 3.26
N GLN A 253 14.73 -6.69 3.40
CA GLN A 253 14.29 -5.59 4.27
C GLN A 253 13.05 -4.94 3.67
N THR A 254 12.20 -4.38 4.54
CA THR A 254 11.01 -3.60 4.14
C THR A 254 11.26 -2.10 4.33
N ASP A 255 10.80 -1.27 3.39
CA ASP A 255 10.99 0.19 3.45
C ASP A 255 9.85 0.88 4.24
N PRO A 256 10.11 1.38 5.47
CA PRO A 256 9.08 2.03 6.28
C PRO A 256 8.66 3.40 5.73
N ARG A 257 9.38 3.99 4.77
CA ARG A 257 9.00 5.26 4.13
C ARG A 257 7.87 5.08 3.10
N THR A 258 7.45 3.85 2.83
CA THR A 258 6.30 3.53 1.98
C THR A 258 4.98 3.45 2.73
N LEU A 259 4.96 3.85 4.01
CA LEU A 259 3.72 4.08 4.75
C LEU A 259 2.80 4.96 3.91
N HIS A 260 1.59 4.50 3.65
CA HIS A 260 0.66 5.24 2.83
C HIS A 260 -0.78 5.09 3.31
N ALA A 261 -1.62 6.03 2.88
CA ALA A 261 -3.02 6.12 3.28
C ALA A 261 -3.88 6.59 2.10
N GLY A 262 -5.18 6.28 2.16
CA GLY A 262 -6.21 6.91 1.34
C GLY A 262 -6.96 7.94 2.17
N THR A 263 -6.81 9.23 1.87
CA THR A 263 -7.54 10.29 2.57
C THR A 263 -9.05 10.18 2.35
N PRO A 264 -9.88 10.71 3.27
CA PRO A 264 -11.33 10.70 3.11
C PRO A 264 -11.77 11.29 1.79
N VAL A 265 -12.73 10.65 1.12
CA VAL A 265 -13.46 11.28 0.01
C VAL A 265 -14.37 12.36 0.60
N GLU A 266 -14.20 13.61 0.17
CA GLU A 266 -15.01 14.74 0.64
C GLU A 266 -16.22 14.98 -0.26
N ARG A 267 -16.04 14.83 -1.58
CA ARG A 267 -17.12 14.88 -2.59
C ARG A 267 -16.90 13.87 -3.71
N GLY A 268 -18.00 13.30 -4.21
CA GLY A 268 -18.00 12.27 -5.25
C GLY A 268 -17.80 10.85 -4.69
N GLU A 269 -17.16 9.99 -5.49
CA GLU A 269 -16.75 8.64 -5.10
C GLU A 269 -15.38 8.33 -5.70
N LYS A 270 -14.62 7.45 -5.05
CA LYS A 270 -13.32 6.98 -5.54
C LYS A 270 -13.42 5.50 -5.88
N TRP A 271 -13.02 5.16 -7.10
CA TRP A 271 -12.82 3.79 -7.57
C TRP A 271 -11.34 3.58 -7.87
N ILE A 272 -10.78 2.53 -7.28
CA ILE A 272 -9.43 2.08 -7.58
C ILE A 272 -9.40 0.58 -7.83
N ALA A 273 -8.39 0.13 -8.55
CA ALA A 273 -8.01 -1.27 -8.57
C ALA A 273 -6.56 -1.41 -8.10
N THR A 274 -6.31 -2.30 -7.14
CA THR A 274 -4.99 -2.53 -6.57
C THR A 274 -4.44 -3.85 -7.06
N LYS A 275 -3.20 -3.82 -7.54
CA LYS A 275 -2.41 -5.01 -7.89
C LYS A 275 -1.21 -5.09 -6.96
N TRP A 276 -1.20 -6.11 -6.11
CA TRP A 276 -0.04 -6.44 -5.29
C TRP A 276 0.85 -7.44 -6.01
N ILE A 277 2.16 -7.20 -5.99
CA ILE A 277 3.17 -8.10 -6.55
C ILE A 277 3.86 -8.85 -5.42
N ARG A 278 3.90 -10.17 -5.53
CA ARG A 278 4.57 -11.09 -4.59
C ARG A 278 6.01 -11.38 -5.01
N ARG A 279 6.85 -11.76 -4.05
CA ARG A 279 8.24 -12.16 -4.28
C ARG A 279 8.34 -13.39 -5.19
N GLY A 280 7.38 -14.31 -5.09
CA GLY A 280 7.29 -15.50 -5.91
C GLY A 280 5.87 -15.75 -6.40
N ARG A 281 5.69 -16.89 -7.06
CA ARG A 281 4.42 -17.29 -7.66
C ARG A 281 3.29 -17.29 -6.64
N PHE A 282 2.30 -16.42 -6.85
CA PHE A 282 1.04 -16.41 -6.13
C PHE A 282 0.13 -17.53 -6.64
N ARG A 283 -0.56 -18.20 -5.71
CA ARG A 283 -1.60 -19.18 -6.03
C ARG A 283 -2.88 -18.72 -5.35
N ALA A 284 -3.90 -18.39 -6.14
CA ALA A 284 -5.25 -18.21 -5.64
C ALA A 284 -5.71 -19.52 -4.94
N GLN A 285 -6.51 -19.43 -3.88
CA GLN A 285 -7.14 -20.63 -3.31
C GLN A 285 -8.16 -21.15 -4.33
N ALA A 286 -8.16 -22.46 -4.52
CA ALA A 286 -9.14 -23.16 -5.35
C ALA A 286 -10.51 -23.17 -4.68
#